data_AF-A0A1E5Q4E2-F1
#
_entry.id   AF-A0A1E5Q4E2-F1
#
_cell.length_a   1.000
_cell.length_b   1.000
_cell.length_c   1.000
_cell.angle_alpha   90.00
_cell.angle_beta   90.00
_cell.angle_gamma   90.00
#
_symmetry.space_group_name_H-M   'P 1'
#
loop_
_entity.id
_entity.type
_entity.pdbx_description
1 polymer ?
#
loop_
_entity_poly.entity_id
_entity_poly.type
_entity_poly.pdbx_seq_one_letter_code
_entity_poly.pdbx_strand_id
1 'polypeptide(L)'
;MMQLCKDEISYCLAFISGFREGVMLSVGVANNLKSEGDKFGEIVIGCPPVDVENGLLFMVWKKYMESHPEDLRKFPGITLSYALSEVFPCKTP
;
A
#
# COMPACT_ATOMS: atom_id res chain seq x y z
N MET A 1 1.69 5.57 13.90
CA MET A 1 2.06 4.28 13.26
C MET A 1 3.57 4.10 13.11
N MET A 2 4.32 5.07 12.58
CA MET A 2 5.78 4.94 12.49
C MET A 2 6.49 4.78 13.84
N GLN A 3 5.99 5.43 14.90
CA GLN A 3 6.48 5.17 16.27
C GLN A 3 6.25 3.70 16.67
N LEU A 4 5.06 3.15 16.41
CA LEU A 4 4.74 1.74 16.65
C LEU A 4 5.63 0.79 15.82
N CYS A 5 6.00 1.14 14.59
CA CYS A 5 6.90 0.30 13.78
C CYS A 5 8.35 0.28 14.30
N LYS A 6 8.78 1.33 15.02
CA LYS A 6 10.11 1.36 15.65
C LYS A 6 10.17 0.42 16.85
N ASP A 7 9.08 0.38 17.61
CA ASP A 7 8.99 -0.39 18.85
C ASP A 7 8.56 -1.85 18.58
N GLU A 8 7.74 -2.08 17.53
CA GLU A 8 7.20 -3.39 17.16
C GLU A 8 7.14 -3.58 15.63
N ILE A 9 8.28 -3.92 15.02
CA ILE A 9 8.38 -4.12 13.55
C ILE A 9 7.39 -5.17 13.02
N SER A 10 7.09 -6.20 13.81
CA SER A 10 6.14 -7.27 13.47
C SER A 10 4.73 -6.75 13.20
N TYR A 11 4.30 -5.68 13.90
CA TYR A 11 3.00 -5.06 13.67
C TYR A 11 2.91 -4.44 12.27
N CYS A 12 3.98 -3.79 11.83
CA CYS A 12 4.00 -3.12 10.52
C CYS A 12 4.18 -4.12 9.37
N LEU A 13 4.91 -5.21 9.58
CA LEU A 13 4.95 -6.32 8.63
C LEU A 13 3.57 -7.00 8.49
N ALA A 14 2.86 -7.21 9.59
CA ALA A 14 1.49 -7.74 9.57
C ALA A 14 0.52 -6.79 8.87
N PHE A 15 0.62 -5.47 9.12
CA PHE A 15 -0.17 -4.46 8.42
C PHE A 15 0.07 -4.50 6.91
N ILE A 16 1.33 -4.54 6.47
CA ILE A 16 1.68 -4.62 5.04
C ILE A 16 1.10 -5.89 4.41
N SER A 17 1.22 -7.04 5.09
CA SER A 17 0.66 -8.31 4.63
C SER A 17 -0.86 -8.22 4.46
N GLY A 18 -1.57 -7.74 5.48
CA GLY A 18 -3.02 -7.59 5.45
C GLY A 18 -3.49 -6.57 4.43
N PHE A 19 -2.75 -5.46 4.26
CA PHE A 19 -3.04 -4.47 3.23
C PHE A 19 -2.94 -5.08 1.82
N ARG A 20 -1.88 -5.85 1.56
CA ARG A 20 -1.67 -6.51 0.26
C ARG A 20 -2.77 -7.51 -0.05
N GLU A 21 -3.15 -8.35 0.91
CA GLU A 21 -4.26 -9.28 0.77
C GLU A 21 -5.59 -8.55 0.54
N GLY A 22 -5.87 -7.50 1.33
CA GLY A 22 -7.08 -6.70 1.21
C GLY A 22 -7.20 -6.00 -0.14
N VAL A 23 -6.08 -5.50 -0.69
CA VAL A 23 -6.02 -4.93 -2.03
C VAL A 23 -6.31 -5.99 -3.10
N MET A 24 -5.64 -7.14 -3.04
CA MET A 24 -5.85 -8.23 -4.00
C MET A 24 -7.29 -8.71 -3.99
N LEU A 25 -7.88 -8.84 -2.80
CA LEU A 25 -9.30 -9.18 -2.63
C LEU A 25 -10.20 -8.08 -3.21
N SER A 26 -9.90 -6.81 -2.94
CA SER A 26 -10.70 -5.68 -3.45
C SER A 26 -10.66 -5.59 -4.98
N VAL A 27 -9.50 -5.83 -5.60
CA VAL A 27 -9.35 -5.90 -7.07
C VAL A 27 -10.10 -7.12 -7.62
N GLY A 28 -10.00 -8.28 -6.98
CA GLY A 28 -10.75 -9.47 -7.37
C GLY A 28 -12.27 -9.27 -7.28
N VAL A 29 -12.73 -8.62 -6.21
CA VAL A 29 -14.14 -8.26 -5.99
C VAL A 29 -14.59 -7.23 -7.02
N ALA A 30 -13.85 -6.14 -7.23
CA ALA A 30 -14.20 -5.12 -8.24
C ALA A 30 -14.27 -5.70 -9.66
N ASN A 31 -13.36 -6.60 -10.02
CA ASN A 31 -13.37 -7.28 -11.32
C ASN A 31 -14.55 -8.25 -11.49
N ASN A 32 -15.00 -8.90 -10.42
CA ASN A 32 -16.14 -9.81 -10.42
C ASN A 32 -17.50 -9.11 -10.23
N LEU A 33 -17.51 -7.92 -9.62
CA LEU A 33 -18.73 -7.18 -9.31
C LEU A 33 -19.13 -6.17 -10.36
N LYS A 34 -18.32 -5.89 -11.41
CA LYS A 34 -18.55 -4.88 -12.48
C LYS A 34 -20.00 -4.38 -12.53
N SER A 35 -20.32 -3.44 -11.66
CA SER A 35 -21.58 -2.74 -11.63
C SER A 35 -21.35 -1.49 -12.48
N GLU A 36 -22.09 -1.38 -13.59
CA GLU A 36 -22.07 -0.18 -14.42
C GLU A 36 -22.39 1.04 -13.55
N GLY A 37 -21.41 1.94 -13.38
CA GLY A 37 -21.65 3.28 -12.85
C GLY A 37 -20.86 3.67 -11.60
N ASP A 38 -20.31 2.73 -10.83
CA ASP A 38 -19.54 3.09 -9.63
C ASP A 38 -18.07 3.37 -9.97
N LYS A 39 -17.74 4.67 -9.97
CA LYS A 39 -16.34 5.12 -10.00
C LYS A 39 -15.75 4.87 -8.62
N PHE A 40 -15.13 3.70 -8.42
CA PHE A 40 -14.14 3.58 -7.36
C PHE A 40 -13.12 4.70 -7.58
N GLY A 41 -12.96 5.60 -6.60
CA GLY A 41 -11.92 6.62 -6.67
C GLY A 41 -10.59 5.95 -6.98
N GLU A 42 -9.78 6.53 -7.87
CA GLU A 42 -8.49 5.95 -8.25
C GLU A 42 -7.60 5.81 -7.02
N ILE A 43 -7.65 4.64 -6.38
CA ILE A 43 -6.62 4.24 -5.44
C ILE A 43 -5.45 3.89 -6.33
N VAL A 44 -4.49 4.81 -6.44
CA VAL A 44 -3.23 4.54 -7.11
C VAL A 44 -2.46 3.57 -6.23
N ILE A 45 -2.58 2.29 -6.55
CA ILE A 45 -1.82 1.22 -5.91
C ILE A 45 -0.62 0.97 -6.82
N GLY A 46 0.60 1.02 -6.27
CA GLY A 46 1.77 0.55 -7.01
C GLY A 46 1.63 -0.92 -7.43
N CYS A 47 2.40 -1.34 -8.43
CA CYS A 47 2.46 -2.71 -8.92
C CYS A 47 3.77 -3.40 -8.47
N PRO A 48 3.97 -3.65 -7.16
CA PRO A 48 5.14 -4.37 -6.71
C PRO A 48 5.13 -5.82 -7.24
N PRO A 49 6.29 -6.42 -7.51
CA PRO A 49 6.40 -7.83 -7.89
C PRO A 49 5.72 -8.76 -6.88
N VAL A 50 5.18 -9.89 -7.34
CA VAL A 50 4.43 -10.84 -6.48
C VAL A 50 5.32 -11.51 -5.44
N ASP A 51 6.61 -11.64 -5.74
CA ASP A 51 7.64 -12.28 -4.92
C ASP A 51 8.40 -11.29 -4.02
N VAL A 52 8.01 -10.02 -4.01
CA VAL A 52 8.66 -9.02 -3.17
C VAL A 52 8.46 -9.35 -1.68
N GLU A 53 9.54 -9.28 -0.91
CA GLU A 53 9.48 -9.50 0.52
C GLU A 53 8.82 -8.32 1.26
N ASN A 54 7.98 -8.63 2.26
CA ASN A 54 7.34 -7.61 3.10
C ASN A 54 8.36 -6.68 3.79
N GLY A 55 9.57 -7.18 4.09
CA GLY A 55 10.66 -6.37 4.63
C GLY A 55 11.10 -5.24 3.69
N LEU A 56 11.17 -5.52 2.38
CA LEU A 56 11.49 -4.50 1.39
C LEU A 56 10.36 -3.48 1.25
N LEU A 57 9.11 -3.95 1.24
CA LEU A 57 7.93 -3.07 1.21
C LEU A 57 7.88 -2.15 2.42
N PHE A 58 8.25 -2.65 3.60
CA PHE A 58 8.38 -1.84 4.81
C PHE A 58 9.46 -0.78 4.67
N MET A 59 10.63 -1.12 4.11
CA MET A 59 11.71 -0.16 3.89
C MET A 59 11.31 0.95 2.91
N VAL A 60 10.59 0.61 1.83
CA VAL A 60 10.01 1.58 0.89
C VAL A 60 9.06 2.52 1.62
N TRP A 61 8.11 1.98 2.38
CA TRP A 61 7.14 2.78 3.12
C TRP A 61 7.80 3.65 4.18
N LYS A 62 8.75 3.11 4.94
CA LYS A 62 9.51 3.86 5.94
C LYS A 62 10.23 5.05 5.30
N LYS A 63 10.94 4.82 4.19
CA LYS A 63 11.68 5.88 3.48
C LYS A 63 10.73 6.98 3.00
N TYR A 64 9.56 6.60 2.48
CA TYR A 64 8.52 7.56 2.07
C TYR A 64 8.03 8.41 3.25
N MET A 65 7.75 7.81 4.41
CA MET A 65 7.29 8.53 5.60
C MET A 65 8.37 9.47 6.18
N GLU A 66 9.65 9.11 6.01
CA GLU A 66 10.78 9.95 6.41
C GLU A 66 10.95 11.17 5.49
N SER A 67 10.65 11.03 4.19
CA SER A 67 10.74 12.13 3.22
C SER A 67 9.47 13.00 3.14
N HIS A 68 8.32 12.50 3.60
CA HIS A 68 7.02 13.17 3.56
C HIS A 68 6.39 13.27 4.97
N PRO A 69 6.98 14.05 5.89
CA PRO A 69 6.48 14.16 7.26
C PRO A 69 5.05 14.74 7.35
N GLU A 70 4.62 15.53 6.38
CA GLU A 70 3.26 16.06 6.26
C GLU A 70 2.20 14.94 6.13
N ASP A 71 2.60 13.79 5.61
CA ASP A 71 1.74 12.65 5.37
C ASP A 71 1.59 11.72 6.59
N LEU A 72 2.32 11.98 7.68
CA LEU A 72 2.23 11.21 8.94
C LEU A 72 0.84 11.20 9.57
N ARG A 73 -0.02 12.19 9.23
CA ARG A 73 -1.40 12.28 9.71
C ARG A 73 -2.41 11.55 8.82
N LYS A 74 -2.01 11.14 7.61
CA LYS A 74 -2.88 10.40 6.69
C LYS A 74 -3.08 8.98 7.19
N PHE A 75 -4.14 8.33 6.68
CA PHE A 75 -4.38 6.93 6.96
C PHE A 75 -3.18 6.08 6.45
N PRO A 76 -2.65 5.14 7.26
CA PRO A 76 -1.47 4.35 6.91
C PRO A 76 -1.57 3.61 5.56
N GLY A 77 -2.75 3.12 5.19
CA GLY A 77 -2.95 2.47 3.89
C GLY A 77 -2.78 3.42 2.71
N ILE A 78 -3.10 4.70 2.87
CA ILE A 78 -2.93 5.73 1.83
C ILE A 78 -1.44 6.01 1.60
N THR A 79 -0.68 6.20 2.68
CA THR A 79 0.75 6.50 2.55
C THR A 79 1.56 5.28 2.09
N LEU A 80 1.12 4.07 2.44
CA LEU A 80 1.65 2.84 1.87
C LEU A 80 1.38 2.78 0.36
N SER A 81 0.15 3.05 -0.10
CA SER A 81 -0.17 3.13 -1.54
C SER A 81 0.72 4.12 -2.28
N TYR A 82 0.89 5.34 -1.75
CA TYR A 82 1.75 6.35 -2.35
C TYR A 82 3.20 5.88 -2.43
N ALA A 83 3.76 5.39 -1.32
CA ALA A 83 5.12 4.87 -1.30
C ALA A 83 5.35 3.76 -2.34
N LEU A 84 4.39 2.84 -2.48
CA LEU A 84 4.47 1.76 -3.46
C LEU A 84 4.32 2.29 -4.89
N SER A 85 3.48 3.29 -5.13
CA SER A 85 3.28 3.88 -6.46
C SER A 85 4.51 4.62 -6.98
N GLU A 86 5.30 5.24 -6.09
CA GLU A 86 6.55 5.93 -6.45
C GLU A 86 7.65 4.96 -6.88
N VAL A 87 7.77 3.81 -6.19
CA VAL A 87 8.85 2.84 -6.43
C VAL A 87 8.45 1.79 -7.46
N PHE A 88 7.18 1.39 -7.47
CA PHE A 88 6.63 0.36 -8.35
C PHE A 88 5.47 0.94 -9.17
N PRO A 89 5.70 1.89 -10.09
CA PRO A 89 4.64 2.40 -10.93
C PRO A 89 4.05 1.27 -11.78
N CYS A 90 2.72 1.16 -11.80
CA CYS A 90 2.04 0.25 -12.71
C CYS A 90 2.28 0.71 -14.15
N LYS A 91 2.79 -0.18 -15.00
CA LYS A 91 2.80 0.06 -16.44
C LYS A 91 1.37 -0.09 -16.94
N THR A 92 0.77 1.00 -17.39
CA THR A 92 -0.43 0.92 -18.21
C THR A 92 -0.06 0.21 -19.52
N PRO A 93 -0.83 -0.81 -19.96
CA PRO A 93 -0.65 -1.40 -21.29
C PRO A 93 -0.92 -0.39 -22.41
#